data_AF-A0A2A2VE38-F1
#
_entry.id   AF-A0A2A2VE38-F1
#
_cell.length_a   1.000
_cell.length_b   1.000
_cell.length_c   1.000
_cell.angle_alpha   90.00
_cell.angle_beta   90.00
_cell.angle_gamma   90.00
#
_symmetry.space_group_name_H-M   'P 1'
#
loop_
_entity.id
_entity.type
_entity.pdbx_description
1 polymer ?
#
loop_
_entity_poly.entity_id
_entity_poly.type
_entity_poly.pdbx_seq_one_letter_code
_entity_poly.pdbx_strand_id
1 'polypeptide(L)'
;MAIGDYSIDTSGTQGDVNRRRAYADALMRAGGDSTPIRSPWQGLNRLAQGLIGGYQAGQMDQEEDAGRKAANQQLASLLLGGSGAMPAQVAAATPAIAGSPGPTVPNDANAIPGTAGMDQRLADRTQDFIQDNPGTSLSSGVRSRDDQAALYADRANNPNPVAPPGTSLHERGMAADIGGMTPQQRAMLPQYGLAQPVANDPVHVQLAASSDEAALPAAAQPTQGALPTAEAVAGQPQRMAQNPNTMAAYQILQNPYASAAQKQVASAILSASLKPREQHSQVTDSAGNIWDVNQMTGQRTLSLKKDPSFSAPFKDEDGNLVQKDATGKISVLSAADKTPNSVSEYKYYTDNFVPTPENPKPMDYATFSTAKARAGATNISNSVDLNSGQTYDKQLAEGLGKAHASLANGVEDAQTRARDIAAMQGAIDAIQKNGGTTGGMAPQARLELQKSINAGASALGISKPFSEADLSDQEFLTKFNRSMAGAQAKNAVGSRVTNFEMSNFLKANPGLDMTITGNQRLLGIQAQIEQRNIAVGNAIRDATAEAISQGKKVDPRTVEGIIRKYDEDHHISDPSTGQDLTQSYALPEFQKTGQGTNAGLAGRHEENMSKVRRYDPETGTLK
;
A
#
# COMPACT_ATOMS: atom_id res chain seq x y z
N MET A 1 -7.14 42.66 -28.78
CA MET A 1 -8.15 41.99 -27.93
C MET A 1 -8.08 42.64 -26.57
N ALA A 2 -9.20 43.20 -26.08
CA ALA A 2 -9.28 43.77 -24.75
C ALA A 2 -9.19 42.63 -23.73
N ILE A 3 -8.22 42.70 -22.82
CA ILE A 3 -8.11 41.80 -21.67
C ILE A 3 -9.12 42.35 -20.65
N GLY A 4 -10.29 41.71 -20.59
CA GLY A 4 -11.29 41.99 -19.56
C GLY A 4 -10.79 41.51 -18.20
N ASP A 5 -11.12 42.28 -17.16
CA ASP A 5 -10.83 41.99 -15.76
C ASP A 5 -11.37 40.60 -15.38
N TYR A 6 -10.46 39.62 -15.25
CA TYR A 6 -10.78 38.30 -14.69
C TYR A 6 -10.42 38.31 -13.20
N SER A 7 -11.40 38.62 -12.35
CA SER A 7 -11.30 38.28 -10.93
C SER A 7 -11.40 36.77 -10.78
N ILE A 8 -10.31 36.11 -10.40
CA ILE A 8 -10.28 34.67 -10.13
C ILE A 8 -10.95 34.43 -8.77
N ASP A 9 -12.14 33.83 -8.78
CA ASP A 9 -12.75 33.22 -7.59
C ASP A 9 -11.92 31.98 -7.22
N THR A 10 -11.41 31.93 -5.99
CA THR A 10 -10.48 30.90 -5.49
C THR A 10 -11.16 29.85 -4.60
N SER A 11 -12.48 29.68 -4.69
CA SER A 11 -13.27 28.80 -3.81
C SER A 11 -12.98 27.29 -3.89
N GLY A 12 -12.07 26.84 -4.77
CA GLY A 12 -11.53 25.47 -4.75
C GLY A 12 -12.46 24.41 -5.33
N THR A 13 -13.44 24.82 -6.14
CA THR A 13 -14.39 23.90 -6.77
C THR A 13 -13.73 23.11 -7.92
N GLN A 14 -14.33 21.98 -8.33
CA GLN A 14 -13.86 21.23 -9.51
C GLN A 14 -13.82 22.10 -10.78
N GLY A 15 -14.71 23.10 -10.87
CA GLY A 15 -14.71 24.09 -11.95
C GLY A 15 -13.47 24.97 -11.93
N ASP A 16 -12.94 25.30 -10.76
CA ASP A 16 -11.72 26.11 -10.61
C ASP A 16 -10.48 25.33 -11.00
N VAL A 17 -10.39 24.06 -10.58
CA VAL A 17 -9.29 23.18 -10.99
C VAL A 17 -9.24 23.06 -12.51
N ASN A 18 -10.39 22.82 -13.15
CA ASN A 18 -10.48 22.75 -14.61
C ASN A 18 -10.13 24.09 -15.29
N ARG A 19 -10.54 25.23 -14.72
CA ARG A 19 -10.18 26.56 -15.23
C ARG A 19 -8.68 26.84 -15.13
N ARG A 20 -8.04 26.49 -14.01
CA ARG A 20 -6.60 26.66 -13.81
C ARG A 20 -5.79 25.76 -14.75
N ARG A 21 -6.23 24.52 -14.96
CA ARG A 21 -5.62 23.60 -15.95
C ARG A 21 -5.73 24.15 -17.37
N ALA A 22 -6.91 24.62 -17.76
CA ALA A 22 -7.10 25.26 -19.07
C ALA A 22 -6.22 26.52 -19.24
N TYR A 23 -5.99 27.28 -18.17
CA TYR A 23 -5.11 28.45 -18.20
C TYR A 23 -3.63 28.06 -18.32
N ALA A 24 -3.15 27.08 -17.56
CA ALA A 24 -1.78 26.58 -17.67
C ALA A 24 -1.51 25.97 -19.06
N ASP A 25 -2.46 25.22 -19.61
CA ASP A 25 -2.40 24.68 -20.97
C ASP A 25 -2.35 25.80 -22.02
N ALA A 26 -3.12 26.88 -21.84
CA ALA A 26 -3.09 28.03 -22.72
C ALA A 26 -1.72 28.74 -22.68
N LEU A 27 -1.12 28.88 -21.49
CA LEU A 27 0.23 29.44 -21.32
C LEU A 27 1.31 28.55 -21.96
N MET A 28 1.22 27.24 -21.79
CA MET A 28 2.14 26.29 -22.43
C MET A 28 2.00 26.30 -23.96
N ARG A 29 0.77 26.35 -24.49
CA ARG A 29 0.54 26.48 -25.94
C ARG A 29 1.04 27.81 -26.48
N ALA A 30 0.88 28.91 -25.73
CA ALA A 30 1.43 30.22 -26.11
C ALA A 30 2.97 30.22 -26.12
N GLY A 31 3.60 29.51 -25.18
CA GLY A 31 5.05 29.31 -25.16
C GLY A 31 5.55 28.42 -26.30
N GLY A 32 4.76 27.44 -26.74
CA GLY A 32 5.05 26.53 -27.84
C GLY A 32 4.66 27.02 -29.24
N ASP A 33 4.12 28.23 -29.38
CA ASP A 33 3.71 28.80 -30.67
C ASP A 33 4.92 28.93 -31.62
N SER A 34 4.87 28.19 -32.73
CA SER A 34 5.91 28.10 -33.75
C SER A 34 5.90 29.23 -34.78
N THR A 35 5.02 30.23 -34.63
CA THR A 35 5.04 31.38 -35.54
C THR A 35 6.37 32.13 -35.47
N PRO A 36 6.88 32.68 -36.59
CA PRO A 36 8.20 33.31 -36.64
C PRO A 36 8.37 34.40 -35.59
N ILE A 37 9.44 34.29 -34.79
CA ILE A 37 9.83 35.29 -33.79
C ILE A 37 10.28 36.56 -34.53
N ARG A 38 9.49 37.64 -34.45
CA ARG A 38 9.80 38.90 -35.16
C ARG A 38 10.77 39.79 -34.39
N SER A 39 10.93 39.56 -33.08
CA SER A 39 11.91 40.26 -32.26
C SER A 39 12.44 39.35 -31.13
N PRO A 40 13.70 39.55 -30.67
CA PRO A 40 14.25 38.79 -29.53
C PRO A 40 13.37 38.86 -28.27
N TRP A 41 12.73 40.00 -28.02
CA TRP A 41 11.80 40.19 -26.90
C TRP A 41 10.52 39.34 -27.02
N GLN A 42 10.06 39.07 -28.24
CA GLN A 42 8.93 38.16 -28.47
C GLN A 42 9.30 36.71 -28.12
N GLY A 43 10.53 36.28 -28.41
CA GLY A 43 11.05 34.97 -28.02
C GLY A 43 11.16 34.82 -26.50
N LEU A 44 11.65 35.85 -25.81
CA LEU A 44 11.78 35.84 -24.34
C LEU A 44 10.40 35.76 -23.65
N ASN A 45 9.40 36.50 -24.14
CA ASN A 45 8.05 36.45 -23.58
C ASN A 45 7.40 35.07 -23.75
N ARG A 46 7.63 34.39 -24.88
CA ARG A 46 7.13 33.01 -25.09
C ARG A 46 7.79 32.02 -24.15
N LEU A 47 9.11 32.12 -23.99
CA LEU A 47 9.85 31.28 -23.04
C LEU A 47 9.33 31.49 -21.61
N ALA A 48 9.13 32.74 -21.19
CA ALA A 48 8.59 33.06 -19.87
C ALA A 48 7.17 32.51 -19.68
N GLN A 49 6.28 32.65 -20.67
CA GLN A 49 4.93 32.09 -20.61
C GLN A 49 4.92 30.56 -20.54
N GLY A 50 5.79 29.89 -21.31
CA GLY A 50 5.94 28.43 -21.26
C GLY A 50 6.47 27.95 -19.90
N LEU A 51 7.45 28.64 -19.32
CA LEU A 51 8.01 28.31 -18.00
C LEU A 51 6.97 28.51 -16.88
N ILE A 52 6.21 29.62 -16.91
CA ILE A 52 5.15 29.87 -15.93
C ILE A 52 4.03 28.84 -16.07
N GLY A 53 3.62 28.51 -17.30
CA GLY A 53 2.63 27.48 -17.57
C GLY A 53 3.06 26.10 -17.07
N GLY A 54 4.32 25.70 -17.32
CA GLY A 54 4.87 24.44 -16.84
C GLY A 54 4.97 24.37 -15.30
N TYR A 55 5.39 25.45 -14.65
CA TYR A 55 5.44 25.53 -13.18
C TYR A 55 4.04 25.41 -12.56
N GLN A 56 3.06 26.15 -13.08
CA GLN A 56 1.68 26.06 -12.61
C GLN A 56 1.06 24.69 -12.86
N ALA A 57 1.33 24.05 -14.00
CA ALA A 57 0.90 22.69 -14.28
C ALA A 57 1.48 21.70 -13.27
N GLY A 58 2.79 21.77 -12.98
CA GLY A 58 3.43 20.90 -11.99
C GLY A 58 2.90 21.08 -10.58
N GLN A 59 2.58 22.32 -10.17
CA GLN A 59 1.96 22.58 -8.87
C GLN A 59 0.55 21.98 -8.78
N MET A 60 -0.26 22.11 -9.83
CA MET A 60 -1.61 21.54 -9.87
C MET A 60 -1.60 20.02 -9.85
N ASP A 61 -0.66 19.37 -10.54
CA ASP A 61 -0.54 17.91 -10.52
C ASP A 61 -0.14 17.40 -9.12
N GLN A 62 0.74 18.13 -8.41
CA GLN A 62 1.07 17.82 -7.01
C GLN A 62 -0.13 17.98 -6.07
N GLU A 63 -0.91 19.06 -6.20
CA GLU A 63 -2.12 19.28 -5.41
C GLU A 63 -3.18 18.22 -5.68
N GLU A 64 -3.35 17.82 -6.95
CA GLU A 64 -4.28 16.76 -7.35
C GLU A 64 -3.83 15.39 -6.80
N ASP A 65 -2.55 15.05 -6.90
CA ASP A 65 -1.99 13.81 -6.35
C ASP A 65 -2.15 13.73 -4.83
N ALA A 66 -1.88 14.84 -4.12
CA ALA A 66 -2.09 14.93 -2.68
C ALA A 66 -3.58 14.79 -2.32
N GLY A 67 -4.46 15.49 -3.04
CA GLY A 67 -5.91 15.42 -2.84
C GLY A 67 -6.51 14.03 -3.09
N ARG A 68 -6.02 13.33 -4.13
CA ARG A 68 -6.39 11.94 -4.45
C ARG A 68 -5.88 10.96 -3.39
N LYS A 69 -4.63 11.10 -2.94
CA LYS A 69 -4.08 10.28 -1.84
C LYS A 69 -4.89 10.44 -0.57
N ALA A 70 -5.26 11.67 -0.20
CA ALA A 70 -6.11 11.93 0.95
C ALA A 70 -7.50 11.28 0.81
N ALA A 71 -8.14 11.40 -0.37
CA ALA A 71 -9.42 10.73 -0.64
C ALA A 71 -9.32 9.20 -0.54
N ASN A 72 -8.22 8.61 -1.04
CA ASN A 72 -7.97 7.17 -0.96
C ASN A 72 -7.77 6.70 0.48
N GLN A 73 -7.00 7.44 1.29
CA GLN A 73 -6.79 7.13 2.71
C GLN A 73 -8.09 7.21 3.50
N GLN A 74 -8.90 8.25 3.26
CA GLN A 74 -10.22 8.40 3.88
C GLN A 74 -11.15 7.24 3.50
N LEU A 75 -11.18 6.85 2.22
CA LEU A 75 -11.98 5.70 1.79
C LEU A 75 -11.47 4.39 2.40
N ALA A 76 -10.17 4.20 2.52
CA ALA A 76 -9.57 3.02 3.15
C ALA A 76 -9.97 2.92 4.63
N SER A 77 -9.92 4.03 5.38
CA SER A 77 -10.40 4.06 6.77
C SER A 77 -11.88 3.72 6.92
N LEU A 78 -12.69 4.09 5.92
CA LEU A 78 -14.12 3.84 5.86
C LEU A 78 -14.43 2.36 5.61
N LEU A 79 -13.65 1.72 4.73
CA LEU A 79 -13.81 0.32 4.32
C LEU A 79 -13.26 -0.67 5.35
N LEU A 80 -12.16 -0.33 6.05
CA LEU A 80 -11.51 -1.23 7.00
C LEU A 80 -12.25 -1.37 8.33
N GLY A 81 -13.29 -0.58 8.60
CA GLY A 81 -14.18 -0.74 9.75
C GLY A 81 -13.46 -0.79 11.10
N GLY A 82 -13.29 0.36 11.76
CA GLY A 82 -12.76 0.44 13.12
C GLY A 82 -13.60 -0.35 14.13
N SER A 83 -13.30 -1.63 14.31
CA SER A 83 -13.86 -2.50 15.32
C SER A 83 -12.73 -3.03 16.21
N GLY A 84 -12.38 -2.26 17.23
CA GLY A 84 -11.49 -2.68 18.30
C GLY A 84 -12.05 -2.25 19.65
N ALA A 85 -12.93 -3.07 20.23
CA ALA A 85 -13.39 -2.93 21.61
C ALA A 85 -12.76 -4.05 22.45
N MET A 86 -11.97 -3.68 23.46
CA MET A 86 -11.50 -4.55 24.54
C MET A 86 -12.16 -4.12 25.87
N PRO A 87 -12.32 -5.03 26.85
CA PRO A 87 -13.19 -4.80 28.01
C PRO A 87 -12.52 -3.90 29.06
N ALA A 88 -13.34 -3.07 29.70
CA ALA A 88 -12.94 -2.18 30.79
C ALA A 88 -12.52 -2.97 32.04
N GLN A 89 -11.35 -2.66 32.58
CA GLN A 89 -10.90 -3.11 33.89
C GLN A 89 -10.51 -1.90 34.75
N VAL A 90 -10.95 -1.95 36.01
CA VAL A 90 -11.06 -0.86 36.97
C VAL A 90 -9.69 -0.28 37.37
N ALA A 91 -9.61 1.05 37.42
CA ALA A 91 -8.39 1.84 37.62
C ALA A 91 -7.86 1.82 39.06
N ALA A 92 -6.54 1.66 39.20
CA ALA A 92 -5.75 2.15 40.33
C ALA A 92 -4.62 3.04 39.77
N ALA A 93 -4.55 4.27 40.27
CA ALA A 93 -3.65 5.31 39.77
C ALA A 93 -2.18 5.01 40.09
N THR A 94 -1.36 4.89 39.04
CA THR A 94 0.10 4.99 39.07
C THR A 94 0.55 6.01 38.01
N PRO A 95 1.64 6.76 38.23
CA PRO A 95 2.10 7.78 37.29
C PRO A 95 2.51 7.15 35.95
N ALA A 96 1.99 7.71 34.86
CA ALA A 96 2.18 7.23 33.50
C ALA A 96 3.66 7.24 33.08
N ILE A 97 4.21 6.05 32.84
CA ILE A 97 5.46 5.87 32.11
C ILE A 97 5.13 6.00 30.62
N ALA A 98 5.95 6.75 29.89
CA ALA A 98 5.88 6.95 28.45
C ALA A 98 5.56 5.64 27.70
N GLY A 99 4.62 5.71 26.76
CA GLY A 99 4.13 4.55 26.01
C GLY A 99 5.25 3.75 25.35
N SER A 100 5.01 2.45 25.14
CA SER A 100 5.92 1.57 24.43
C SER A 100 6.39 2.20 23.11
N PRO A 101 7.69 2.07 22.75
CA PRO A 101 8.22 2.63 21.50
C PRO A 101 7.39 2.12 20.31
N GLY A 102 6.94 3.04 19.46
CA GLY A 102 6.27 2.70 18.21
C GLY A 102 7.26 2.21 17.14
N PRO A 103 6.78 1.89 15.93
CA PRO A 103 7.67 1.65 14.79
C PRO A 103 8.55 2.88 14.55
N THR A 104 9.81 2.66 14.17
CA THR A 104 10.75 3.75 13.89
C THR A 104 10.84 4.03 12.39
N VAL A 105 11.13 5.30 12.04
CA VAL A 105 11.37 5.72 10.65
C VAL A 105 12.54 4.92 10.08
N PRO A 106 12.36 4.24 8.93
CA PRO A 106 13.44 3.51 8.27
C PRO A 106 14.59 4.44 7.87
N ASN A 107 15.82 3.92 7.91
CA ASN A 107 16.97 4.63 7.35
C ASN A 107 17.02 4.42 5.83
N ASP A 108 16.17 5.16 5.10
CA ASP A 108 16.13 5.16 3.64
C ASP A 108 16.15 6.60 3.06
N ALA A 109 16.22 6.70 1.73
CA ALA A 109 16.37 7.98 1.03
C ALA A 109 15.13 8.91 1.11
N ASN A 110 13.98 8.40 1.56
CA ASN A 110 12.76 9.17 1.73
C ASN A 110 12.61 9.72 3.15
N ALA A 111 13.43 9.26 4.10
CA ALA A 111 13.44 9.81 5.45
C ALA A 111 13.93 11.26 5.42
N ILE A 112 13.20 12.14 6.10
CA ILE A 112 13.65 13.51 6.36
C ILE A 112 15.03 13.43 7.05
N PRO A 113 16.05 14.19 6.61
CA PRO A 113 17.34 14.20 7.28
C PRO A 113 17.20 14.40 8.79
N GLY A 114 17.73 13.45 9.58
CA GLY A 114 17.65 13.46 11.04
C GLY A 114 16.46 12.72 11.65
N THR A 115 15.50 12.22 10.87
CA THR A 115 14.37 11.42 11.41
C THR A 115 14.60 9.91 11.38
N ALA A 116 15.61 9.40 10.66
CA ALA A 116 15.92 7.97 10.63
C ALA A 116 16.15 7.42 12.05
N GLY A 117 15.33 6.45 12.47
CA GLY A 117 15.31 5.89 13.82
C GLY A 117 14.37 6.59 14.83
N MET A 118 13.69 7.66 14.43
CA MET A 118 12.69 8.38 15.24
C MET A 118 11.42 7.54 15.34
N ASP A 119 10.65 7.63 16.43
CA ASP A 119 9.29 7.09 16.47
C ASP A 119 8.48 7.69 15.30
N GLN A 120 7.86 6.83 14.49
CA GLN A 120 7.18 7.25 13.27
C GLN A 120 6.11 8.30 13.55
N ARG A 121 5.35 8.15 14.66
CA ARG A 121 4.31 9.13 15.03
C ARG A 121 4.95 10.47 15.36
N LEU A 122 6.07 10.48 16.09
CA LEU A 122 6.78 11.71 16.39
C LEU A 122 7.30 12.39 15.11
N ALA A 123 7.84 11.61 14.17
CA ALA A 123 8.30 12.13 12.88
C ALA A 123 7.16 12.75 12.08
N ASP A 124 6.03 12.05 11.95
CA ASP A 124 4.86 12.51 11.22
C ASP A 124 4.30 13.82 11.85
N ARG A 125 4.10 13.83 13.18
CA ARG A 125 3.58 15.03 13.88
C ARG A 125 4.53 16.22 13.82
N THR A 126 5.84 15.97 13.89
CA THR A 126 6.86 17.01 13.75
C THR A 126 6.85 17.60 12.34
N GLN A 127 6.70 16.75 11.32
CA GLN A 127 6.60 17.17 9.93
C GLN A 127 5.33 18.00 9.67
N ASP A 128 4.16 17.53 10.13
CA ASP A 128 2.90 18.26 10.03
C ASP A 128 3.04 19.66 10.65
N PHE A 129 3.60 19.75 11.87
CA PHE A 129 3.83 21.02 12.53
C PHE A 129 4.75 21.95 11.72
N ILE A 130 5.86 21.43 11.19
CA ILE A 130 6.81 22.24 10.40
C ILE A 130 6.18 22.75 9.10
N GLN A 131 5.38 21.91 8.43
CA GLN A 131 4.70 22.29 7.18
C GLN A 131 3.69 23.42 7.39
N ASP A 132 2.91 23.35 8.47
CA ASP A 132 1.85 24.33 8.76
C ASP A 132 2.38 25.63 9.41
N ASN A 133 3.62 25.62 9.92
CA ASN A 133 4.22 26.73 10.65
C ASN A 133 5.50 27.23 9.96
N PRO A 134 5.38 28.08 8.90
CA PRO A 134 6.54 28.57 8.17
C PRO A 134 7.52 29.32 9.08
N GLY A 135 8.81 29.17 8.80
CA GLY A 135 9.90 29.68 9.64
C GLY A 135 10.35 28.72 10.75
N THR A 136 9.70 27.55 10.88
CA THR A 136 10.16 26.47 11.74
C THR A 136 10.92 25.40 10.94
N SER A 137 11.79 24.65 11.60
CA SER A 137 12.58 23.57 10.97
C SER A 137 13.03 22.54 12.00
N LEU A 138 13.18 21.27 11.60
CA LEU A 138 13.79 20.25 12.42
C LEU A 138 15.29 20.57 12.63
N SER A 139 15.66 21.03 13.82
CA SER A 139 17.05 21.34 14.16
C SER A 139 17.81 20.13 14.71
N SER A 140 17.10 19.18 15.35
CA SER A 140 17.69 17.91 15.79
C SER A 140 16.62 16.83 15.85
N GLY A 141 16.91 15.64 15.33
CA GLY A 141 16.03 14.48 15.46
C GLY A 141 16.71 13.39 16.30
N VAL A 142 16.94 12.22 15.71
CA VAL A 142 17.68 11.14 16.38
C VAL A 142 19.15 11.50 16.54
N ARG A 143 19.71 11.20 17.71
CA ARG A 143 21.12 11.47 18.03
C ARG A 143 21.81 10.19 18.49
N SER A 144 23.04 9.92 18.03
CA SER A 144 23.79 8.79 18.59
C SER A 144 24.25 9.07 20.01
N ARG A 145 24.64 8.03 20.75
CA ARG A 145 25.21 8.19 22.10
C ARG A 145 26.51 9.01 22.09
N ASP A 146 27.32 8.86 21.05
CA ASP A 146 28.58 9.59 20.91
C ASP A 146 28.33 11.07 20.59
N ASP A 147 27.36 11.37 19.73
CA ASP A 147 26.92 12.75 19.47
C ASP A 147 26.35 13.40 20.74
N GLN A 148 25.57 12.65 21.53
CA GLN A 148 25.06 13.12 22.81
C GLN A 148 26.21 13.36 23.82
N ALA A 149 27.25 12.53 23.81
CA ALA A 149 28.45 12.72 24.63
C ALA A 149 29.24 13.96 24.23
N ALA A 150 29.39 14.21 22.94
CA ALA A 150 30.01 15.44 22.43
C ALA A 150 29.22 16.68 22.85
N LEU A 151 27.89 16.66 22.68
CA LEU A 151 27.03 17.78 23.10
C LEU A 151 27.04 17.99 24.61
N TYR A 152 27.04 16.91 25.39
CA TYR A 152 27.09 17.00 26.85
C TYR A 152 28.43 17.54 27.35
N ALA A 153 29.54 17.19 26.68
CA ALA A 153 30.84 17.78 26.97
C ALA A 153 30.85 19.30 26.72
N ASP A 154 30.16 19.75 25.66
CA ASP A 154 30.06 21.16 25.27
C ASP A 154 28.86 21.91 25.90
N ARG A 155 28.17 21.31 26.87
CA ARG A 155 26.92 21.86 27.44
C ARG A 155 27.06 23.26 28.07
N ALA A 156 28.28 23.69 28.42
CA ALA A 156 28.52 25.03 28.94
C ALA A 156 28.33 26.14 27.88
N ASN A 157 28.44 25.78 26.60
CA ASN A 157 28.24 26.68 25.46
C ASN A 157 26.84 26.51 24.82
N ASN A 158 26.05 25.55 25.30
CA ASN A 158 24.70 25.33 24.81
C ASN A 158 23.70 26.13 25.68
N PRO A 159 22.88 27.02 25.09
CA PRO A 159 21.86 27.76 25.83
C PRO A 159 20.73 26.85 26.34
N ASN A 160 20.55 25.65 25.78
CA ASN A 160 19.53 24.68 26.14
C ASN A 160 20.10 23.58 27.06
N PRO A 161 19.29 23.01 27.96
CA PRO A 161 19.73 21.92 28.83
C PRO A 161 20.15 20.69 28.02
N VAL A 162 21.29 20.09 28.37
CA VAL A 162 21.80 18.89 27.70
C VAL A 162 21.76 17.69 28.66
N ALA A 163 21.04 16.63 28.28
CA ALA A 163 20.99 15.39 29.04
C ALA A 163 22.34 14.62 28.99
N PRO A 164 22.74 13.93 30.07
CA PRO A 164 23.86 13.00 30.03
C PRO A 164 23.71 11.90 28.95
N PRO A 165 24.81 11.33 28.41
CA PRO A 165 24.74 10.25 27.42
C PRO A 165 24.07 8.99 27.97
N GLY A 166 23.15 8.40 27.22
CA GLY A 166 22.30 7.26 27.60
C GLY A 166 20.97 7.66 28.24
N THR A 167 20.79 8.94 28.61
CA THR A 167 19.54 9.44 29.22
C THR A 167 18.76 10.37 28.30
N SER A 168 19.28 10.73 27.14
CA SER A 168 18.60 11.59 26.18
C SER A 168 17.51 10.83 25.43
N LEU A 169 16.36 11.47 25.23
CA LEU A 169 15.28 10.91 24.43
C LEU A 169 15.55 10.98 22.93
N HIS A 170 16.47 11.85 22.49
CA HIS A 170 16.97 11.86 21.11
C HIS A 170 17.73 10.58 20.77
N GLU A 171 18.39 9.95 21.75
CA GLU A 171 19.08 8.66 21.57
C GLU A 171 18.12 7.49 21.32
N ARG A 172 16.84 7.68 21.63
CA ARG A 172 15.80 6.65 21.49
C ARG A 172 14.77 7.00 20.41
N GLY A 173 14.99 8.08 19.67
CA GLY A 173 14.03 8.57 18.69
C GLY A 173 12.71 9.06 19.28
N MET A 174 12.67 9.41 20.56
CA MET A 174 11.46 9.84 21.27
C MET A 174 11.41 11.35 21.54
N ALA A 175 12.32 12.11 20.93
CA ALA A 175 12.35 13.56 20.99
C ALA A 175 12.83 14.16 19.66
N ALA A 176 12.39 15.39 19.41
CA ALA A 176 12.84 16.22 18.30
C ALA A 176 13.03 17.66 18.80
N ASP A 177 13.97 18.39 18.20
CA ASP A 177 14.18 19.81 18.43
C ASP A 177 13.67 20.56 17.20
N ILE A 178 12.72 21.47 17.40
CA ILE A 178 12.18 22.33 16.34
C ILE A 178 12.69 23.76 16.54
N GLY A 179 13.56 24.20 15.64
CA GLY A 179 14.07 25.56 15.60
C GLY A 179 13.04 26.55 15.04
N GLY A 180 13.19 27.83 15.39
CA GLY A 180 12.42 28.94 14.80
C GLY A 180 11.00 29.13 15.36
N MET A 181 10.57 28.32 16.34
CA MET A 181 9.22 28.44 16.92
C MET A 181 9.02 29.76 17.67
N THR A 182 8.00 30.53 17.27
CA THR A 182 7.48 31.67 18.04
C THR A 182 6.70 31.20 19.27
N PRO A 183 6.50 32.04 20.30
CA PRO A 183 5.67 31.68 21.46
C PRO A 183 4.25 31.23 21.08
N GLN A 184 3.66 31.82 20.05
CA GLN A 184 2.34 31.47 19.53
C GLN A 184 2.34 30.08 18.90
N GLN A 185 3.34 29.75 18.07
CA GLN A 185 3.49 28.42 17.47
C GLN A 185 3.72 27.34 18.53
N ARG A 186 4.49 27.62 19.59
CA ARG A 186 4.65 26.67 20.70
C ARG A 186 3.34 26.34 21.41
N ALA A 187 2.44 27.31 21.55
CA ALA A 187 1.11 27.08 22.12
C ALA A 187 0.23 26.17 21.24
N MET A 188 0.59 25.96 19.96
CA MET A 188 -0.12 25.09 19.03
C MET A 188 0.37 23.64 19.06
N LEU A 189 1.53 23.33 19.65
CA LEU A 189 2.09 21.96 19.69
C LEU A 189 1.08 20.88 20.13
N PRO A 190 0.24 21.10 21.16
CA PRO A 190 -0.77 20.10 21.57
C PRO A 190 -1.78 19.75 20.47
N GLN A 191 -2.05 20.66 19.52
CA GLN A 191 -2.96 20.41 18.40
C GLN A 191 -2.40 19.35 17.43
N TYR A 192 -1.07 19.22 17.38
CA TYR A 192 -0.35 18.22 16.60
C TYR A 192 -0.02 16.98 17.43
N GLY A 193 -0.53 16.87 18.67
CA GLY A 193 -0.15 15.78 19.57
C GLY A 193 1.32 15.85 20.02
N LEU A 194 1.90 17.06 20.04
CA LEU A 194 3.25 17.32 20.54
C LEU A 194 3.19 18.06 21.89
N ALA A 195 4.20 17.88 22.74
CA ALA A 195 4.34 18.57 24.01
C ALA A 195 5.78 19.02 24.25
N GLN A 196 5.96 20.05 25.10
CA GLN A 196 7.25 20.53 25.60
C GLN A 196 7.38 20.24 27.09
N PRO A 197 7.79 19.02 27.47
CA PRO A 197 7.85 18.64 28.88
C PRO A 197 9.06 19.27 29.62
N VAL A 198 10.03 19.84 28.90
CA VAL A 198 11.23 20.44 29.48
C VAL A 198 11.09 21.96 29.51
N ALA A 199 10.81 22.52 30.71
CA ALA A 199 10.43 23.93 30.87
C ALA A 199 11.45 24.96 30.35
N ASN A 200 12.75 24.63 30.36
CA ASN A 200 13.83 25.52 29.91
C ASN A 200 14.42 25.09 28.56
N ASP A 201 13.71 24.26 27.80
CA ASP A 201 14.13 23.83 26.47
C ASP A 201 13.04 24.14 25.45
N PRO A 202 13.00 25.37 24.91
CA PRO A 202 11.91 25.84 24.07
C PRO A 202 11.87 25.21 22.69
N VAL A 203 12.90 24.45 22.28
CA VAL A 203 12.95 23.74 20.99
C VAL A 203 12.59 22.27 21.14
N HIS A 204 12.80 21.70 22.33
CA HIS A 204 12.52 20.28 22.61
C HIS A 204 11.03 19.97 22.55
N VAL A 205 10.67 19.00 21.72
CA VAL A 205 9.33 18.43 21.63
C VAL A 205 9.35 16.91 21.77
N GLN A 206 8.27 16.37 22.30
CA GLN A 206 7.99 14.93 22.41
C GLN A 206 6.53 14.70 22.00
N LEU A 207 6.14 13.44 21.80
CA LEU A 207 4.71 13.11 21.72
C LEU A 207 4.04 13.54 23.03
N ALA A 208 2.93 14.25 22.92
CA ALA A 208 2.10 14.57 24.07
C ALA A 208 1.64 13.26 24.71
N ALA A 209 1.58 13.22 26.04
CA ALA A 209 0.98 12.12 26.77
C ALA A 209 -0.54 12.15 26.52
N SER A 210 -1.00 11.68 25.36
CA SER A 210 -2.42 11.52 25.08
C SER A 210 -2.93 10.25 25.75
N SER A 211 -3.83 10.42 26.72
CA SER A 211 -4.86 9.44 27.06
C SER A 211 -5.70 9.17 25.80
N ASP A 212 -5.62 7.96 25.28
CA ASP A 212 -6.31 7.44 24.08
C ASP A 212 -5.91 8.03 22.72
N GLU A 213 -5.23 7.19 21.95
CA GLU A 213 -4.81 7.33 20.55
C GLU A 213 -6.00 7.53 19.57
N ALA A 214 -7.24 7.51 20.07
CA ALA A 214 -8.48 7.64 19.32
C ALA A 214 -9.20 9.01 19.45
N ALA A 215 -8.68 9.95 20.26
CA ALA A 215 -9.35 11.22 20.51
C ALA A 215 -8.41 12.43 20.43
N LEU A 216 -8.08 12.87 19.21
CA LEU A 216 -7.62 14.25 18.96
C LEU A 216 -8.76 15.06 18.32
N PRO A 217 -8.96 16.34 18.71
CA PRO A 217 -10.04 17.17 18.17
C PRO A 217 -9.79 17.55 16.71
N ALA A 218 -10.83 17.44 15.88
CA ALA A 218 -10.85 17.74 14.45
C ALA A 218 -10.70 19.24 14.07
N ALA A 219 -10.00 20.04 14.88
CA ALA A 219 -9.97 21.50 14.79
C ALA A 219 -8.71 22.11 14.12
N ALA A 220 -7.80 21.31 13.56
CA ALA A 220 -6.70 21.82 12.75
C ALA A 220 -7.15 22.03 11.28
N GLN A 221 -7.94 23.08 11.03
CA GLN A 221 -8.22 23.63 9.70
C GLN A 221 -8.12 25.18 9.81
N PRO A 222 -7.38 25.87 8.91
CA PRO A 222 -7.18 27.31 9.05
C PRO A 222 -8.46 28.06 8.66
N THR A 223 -8.98 28.89 9.57
CA THR A 223 -10.09 29.80 9.26
C THR A 223 -9.61 31.25 9.43
N GLN A 224 -9.60 32.01 8.34
CA GLN A 224 -9.47 33.47 8.35
C GLN A 224 -10.67 34.09 9.07
N GLY A 225 -10.40 35.05 9.95
CA GLY A 225 -11.31 35.49 11.00
C GLY A 225 -12.45 36.43 10.60
N ALA A 226 -13.40 36.58 11.53
CA ALA A 226 -13.87 37.84 12.11
C ALA A 226 -14.96 37.56 13.17
N LEU A 227 -14.86 38.23 14.32
CA LEU A 227 -15.93 38.44 15.31
C LEU A 227 -16.73 39.70 14.92
N PRO A 228 -18.04 39.86 15.26
CA PRO A 228 -18.43 40.16 16.65
C PRO A 228 -19.79 39.67 17.19
N THR A 229 -19.78 39.42 18.51
CA THR A 229 -20.76 39.67 19.60
C THR A 229 -22.25 39.25 19.58
N ALA A 230 -22.61 38.63 20.72
CA ALA A 230 -23.78 38.83 21.60
C ALA A 230 -25.07 38.00 21.42
N GLU A 231 -25.33 37.23 22.49
CA GLU A 231 -26.61 36.92 23.16
C GLU A 231 -27.75 36.13 22.48
N ALA A 232 -28.24 35.18 23.28
CA ALA A 232 -29.48 34.40 23.20
C ALA A 232 -29.56 33.29 22.14
N VAL A 233 -29.67 32.03 22.59
CA VAL A 233 -30.93 31.26 22.59
C VAL A 233 -30.71 29.92 23.29
N ALA A 234 -31.53 29.68 24.31
CA ALA A 234 -31.72 28.39 24.95
C ALA A 234 -32.38 27.39 23.99
N GLY A 235 -31.82 26.19 23.89
CA GLY A 235 -32.41 25.08 23.13
C GLY A 235 -31.38 24.29 22.35
N GLN A 236 -30.57 23.47 23.03
CA GLN A 236 -29.75 22.48 22.32
C GLN A 236 -30.61 21.25 21.97
N PRO A 237 -30.76 20.88 20.68
CA PRO A 237 -31.15 19.52 20.33
C PRO A 237 -30.01 18.56 20.68
N GLN A 238 -30.36 17.36 21.13
CA GLN A 238 -29.44 16.29 21.49
C GLN A 238 -28.36 16.12 20.41
N ARG A 239 -27.09 16.29 20.77
CA ARG A 239 -25.95 15.93 19.92
C ARG A 239 -26.03 14.43 19.65
N MET A 240 -26.52 14.06 18.46
CA MET A 240 -26.35 12.71 17.92
C MET A 240 -24.84 12.44 17.90
N ALA A 241 -24.40 11.39 18.58
CA ALA A 241 -23.02 10.92 18.53
C ALA A 241 -22.67 10.63 17.07
N GLN A 242 -21.84 11.49 16.47
CA GLN A 242 -21.46 11.39 15.07
C GLN A 242 -20.60 10.14 14.90
N ASN A 243 -21.11 9.14 14.19
CA ASN A 243 -20.35 7.96 13.83
C ASN A 243 -19.14 8.41 12.98
N PRO A 244 -17.89 8.01 13.31
CA PRO A 244 -16.71 8.42 12.56
C PRO A 244 -16.81 8.11 11.05
N ASN A 245 -17.52 7.04 10.69
CA ASN A 245 -17.76 6.69 9.28
C ASN A 245 -18.66 7.70 8.56
N THR A 246 -19.59 8.37 9.25
CA THR A 246 -20.44 9.39 8.61
C THR A 246 -19.67 10.67 8.34
N MET A 247 -18.74 11.03 9.24
CA MET A 247 -17.86 12.18 9.03
C MET A 247 -16.85 11.93 7.90
N ALA A 248 -16.24 10.75 7.85
CA ALA A 248 -15.33 10.38 6.77
C ALA A 248 -16.05 10.36 5.41
N ALA A 249 -17.27 9.80 5.34
CA ALA A 249 -18.08 9.85 4.12
C ALA A 249 -18.41 11.30 3.70
N TYR A 250 -18.71 12.19 4.65
CA TYR A 250 -18.97 13.59 4.37
C TYR A 250 -17.72 14.32 3.84
N GLN A 251 -16.54 14.05 4.40
CA GLN A 251 -15.27 14.61 3.92
C GLN A 251 -14.93 14.17 2.49
N ILE A 252 -15.17 12.89 2.14
CA ILE A 252 -14.97 12.39 0.77
C ILE A 252 -15.93 13.09 -0.21
N LEU A 253 -17.17 13.37 0.19
CA LEU A 253 -18.14 14.10 -0.64
C LEU A 253 -17.72 15.54 -0.89
N GLN A 254 -17.06 16.18 0.09
CA GLN A 254 -16.56 17.55 -0.03
C GLN A 254 -15.21 17.66 -0.76
N ASN A 255 -14.43 16.58 -0.85
CA ASN A 255 -13.15 16.60 -1.53
C ASN A 255 -13.35 16.81 -3.05
N PRO A 256 -12.84 17.91 -3.64
CA PRO A 256 -12.98 18.16 -5.07
C PRO A 256 -12.29 17.07 -5.90
N TYR A 257 -11.15 16.57 -5.43
CA TYR A 257 -10.32 15.56 -6.09
C TYR A 257 -10.81 14.12 -5.91
N ALA A 258 -11.83 13.87 -5.09
CA ALA A 258 -12.43 12.53 -4.99
C ALA A 258 -13.16 12.16 -6.29
N SER A 259 -12.87 10.96 -6.79
CA SER A 259 -13.49 10.41 -8.01
C SER A 259 -15.01 10.25 -7.86
N ALA A 260 -15.72 10.18 -8.99
CA ALA A 260 -17.17 9.94 -8.99
C ALA A 260 -17.54 8.64 -8.26
N ALA A 261 -16.74 7.58 -8.44
CA ALA A 261 -16.92 6.31 -7.73
C ALA A 261 -16.75 6.46 -6.20
N GLN A 262 -15.74 7.20 -5.75
CA GLN A 262 -15.53 7.48 -4.32
C GLN A 262 -16.70 8.26 -3.72
N LYS A 263 -17.17 9.29 -4.42
CA LYS A 263 -18.34 10.08 -4.00
C LYS A 263 -19.61 9.23 -3.95
N GLN A 264 -19.78 8.29 -4.88
CA GLN A 264 -20.89 7.35 -4.88
C GLN A 264 -20.84 6.39 -3.67
N VAL A 265 -19.67 5.86 -3.33
CA VAL A 265 -19.48 5.00 -2.14
C VAL A 265 -19.75 5.78 -0.86
N ALA A 266 -19.21 6.99 -0.73
CA ALA A 266 -19.44 7.86 0.41
C ALA A 266 -20.91 8.26 0.56
N SER A 267 -21.59 8.58 -0.54
CA SER A 267 -23.04 8.82 -0.61
C SER A 267 -23.86 7.62 -0.13
N ALA A 268 -23.49 6.40 -0.53
CA ALA A 268 -24.16 5.19 -0.11
C ALA A 268 -24.00 4.94 1.40
N ILE A 269 -22.82 5.20 1.95
CA ILE A 269 -22.52 5.03 3.38
C ILE A 269 -23.24 6.08 4.22
N LEU A 270 -23.26 7.34 3.77
CA LEU A 270 -24.04 8.38 4.41
C LEU A 270 -25.55 8.03 4.39
N SER A 271 -26.07 7.59 3.25
CA SER A 271 -27.47 7.16 3.12
C SER A 271 -27.80 5.97 4.02
N ALA A 272 -26.88 5.00 4.15
CA ALA A 272 -27.04 3.85 5.04
C ALA A 272 -27.01 4.24 6.52
N SER A 273 -26.26 5.28 6.88
CA SER A 273 -26.20 5.81 8.25
C SER A 273 -27.43 6.62 8.67
N LEU A 274 -28.11 7.24 7.70
CA LEU A 274 -29.33 8.00 7.92
C LEU A 274 -30.57 7.10 8.05
N LYS A 275 -30.48 5.83 7.66
CA LYS A 275 -31.54 4.86 7.94
C LYS A 275 -31.53 4.55 9.45
N PRO A 276 -32.66 4.69 10.16
CA PRO A 276 -32.76 4.28 11.55
C PRO A 276 -32.32 2.81 11.64
N ARG A 277 -31.23 2.54 12.35
CA ARG A 277 -30.83 1.16 12.62
C ARG A 277 -31.83 0.58 13.61
N GLU A 278 -32.40 -0.57 13.26
CA GLU A 278 -33.15 -1.37 14.22
C GLU A 278 -32.22 -1.69 15.39
N GLN A 279 -32.59 -1.22 16.58
CA GLN A 279 -31.87 -1.53 17.81
C GLN A 279 -32.47 -2.81 18.37
N HIS A 280 -31.62 -3.79 18.64
CA HIS A 280 -32.01 -5.12 19.13
C HIS A 280 -31.46 -5.30 20.54
N SER A 281 -32.27 -5.84 21.46
CA SER A 281 -31.84 -6.18 22.81
C SER A 281 -32.29 -7.57 23.19
N GLN A 282 -31.40 -8.34 23.81
CA GLN A 282 -31.73 -9.65 24.33
C GLN A 282 -32.38 -9.54 25.71
N VAL A 283 -33.55 -10.16 25.87
CA VAL A 283 -34.28 -10.21 27.13
C VAL A 283 -34.57 -11.67 27.47
N THR A 284 -34.14 -12.09 28.65
CA THR A 284 -34.44 -13.45 29.15
C THR A 284 -35.79 -13.45 29.85
N ASP A 285 -36.69 -14.35 29.46
CA ASP A 285 -37.99 -14.50 30.13
C ASP A 285 -37.88 -15.35 31.41
N SER A 286 -38.97 -15.46 32.17
CA SER A 286 -39.04 -16.25 33.41
C SER A 286 -38.90 -17.76 33.17
N ALA A 287 -39.13 -18.24 31.95
CA ALA A 287 -38.86 -19.63 31.55
C ALA A 287 -37.39 -19.84 31.15
N GLY A 288 -36.58 -18.78 31.12
CA GLY A 288 -35.16 -18.78 30.78
C GLY A 288 -34.89 -18.74 29.28
N ASN A 289 -35.89 -18.49 28.44
CA ASN A 289 -35.67 -18.30 27.00
C ASN A 289 -35.09 -16.91 26.73
N ILE A 290 -34.18 -16.82 25.76
CA ILE A 290 -33.61 -15.56 25.30
C ILE A 290 -34.41 -15.07 24.10
N TRP A 291 -35.01 -13.89 24.24
CA TRP A 291 -35.74 -13.19 23.18
C TRP A 291 -34.89 -12.04 22.66
N ASP A 292 -34.75 -11.95 21.35
CA ASP A 292 -34.27 -10.73 20.71
C ASP A 292 -35.46 -9.77 20.49
N VAL A 293 -35.36 -8.56 21.03
CA VAL A 293 -36.42 -7.56 21.01
C VAL A 293 -35.96 -6.37 20.19
N ASN A 294 -36.66 -6.09 19.09
CA ASN A 294 -36.48 -4.86 18.34
C ASN A 294 -37.05 -3.70 19.19
N GLN A 295 -36.19 -2.78 19.62
CA GLN A 295 -36.54 -1.69 20.52
C GLN A 295 -37.40 -0.60 19.87
N MET A 296 -37.43 -0.52 18.52
CA MET A 296 -38.27 0.44 17.83
C MET A 296 -39.69 -0.08 17.61
N THR A 297 -39.84 -1.38 17.31
CA THR A 297 -41.15 -1.98 16.98
C THR A 297 -41.77 -2.74 18.15
N GLY A 298 -40.98 -3.09 19.17
CA GLY A 298 -41.38 -3.96 20.27
C GLY A 298 -41.51 -5.44 19.87
N GLN A 299 -41.19 -5.80 18.63
CA GLN A 299 -41.31 -7.17 18.13
C GLN A 299 -40.27 -8.06 18.82
N ARG A 300 -40.74 -9.20 19.37
CA ARG A 300 -39.91 -10.18 20.05
C ARG A 300 -39.76 -11.42 19.19
N THR A 301 -38.52 -11.87 18.99
CA THR A 301 -38.18 -13.08 18.25
C THR A 301 -37.42 -14.03 19.18
N LEU A 302 -37.80 -15.30 19.21
CA LEU A 302 -37.18 -16.28 20.11
C LEU A 302 -35.79 -16.66 19.56
N SER A 303 -34.73 -16.27 20.25
CA SER A 303 -33.34 -16.48 19.81
C SER A 303 -32.75 -17.77 20.37
N LEU A 304 -33.09 -18.09 21.61
CA LEU A 304 -32.67 -19.34 22.24
C LEU A 304 -33.76 -19.84 23.18
N LYS A 305 -34.27 -21.04 22.89
CA LYS A 305 -35.16 -21.75 23.81
C LYS A 305 -34.29 -22.45 24.85
N LYS A 306 -34.55 -22.21 26.13
CA LYS A 306 -33.84 -22.95 27.20
C LYS A 306 -34.27 -24.40 27.13
N ASP A 307 -33.31 -25.28 26.83
CA ASP A 307 -33.51 -26.70 27.03
C ASP A 307 -33.18 -27.03 28.50
N PRO A 308 -34.17 -27.39 29.33
CA PRO A 308 -33.94 -27.67 30.75
C PRO A 308 -33.09 -28.93 30.99
N SER A 309 -32.79 -29.71 29.96
CA SER A 309 -32.07 -30.98 30.10
C SER A 309 -30.54 -30.85 30.19
N PHE A 310 -29.96 -29.67 29.91
CA PHE A 310 -28.51 -29.47 29.92
C PHE A 310 -28.08 -28.14 30.57
N SER A 311 -27.00 -28.17 31.36
CA SER A 311 -26.33 -26.96 31.85
C SER A 311 -25.63 -26.23 30.70
N ALA A 312 -25.26 -24.97 30.90
CA ALA A 312 -24.30 -24.31 30.01
C ALA A 312 -22.97 -25.10 30.02
N PRO A 313 -22.27 -25.23 28.87
CA PRO A 313 -20.93 -25.80 28.82
C PRO A 313 -19.95 -25.01 29.70
N PHE A 314 -19.04 -25.70 30.38
CA PHE A 314 -17.97 -25.09 31.19
C PHE A 314 -16.66 -25.86 31.00
N LYS A 315 -15.53 -25.25 31.35
CA LYS A 315 -14.25 -25.95 31.33
C LYS A 315 -14.00 -26.67 32.65
N ASP A 316 -13.63 -27.95 32.59
CA ASP A 316 -13.20 -28.70 33.77
C ASP A 316 -11.75 -28.36 34.18
N GLU A 317 -11.27 -28.99 35.24
CA GLU A 317 -9.92 -28.78 35.79
C GLU A 317 -8.80 -29.18 34.81
N ASP A 318 -9.11 -30.05 33.85
CA ASP A 318 -8.19 -30.49 32.79
C ASP A 318 -8.25 -29.58 31.55
N GLY A 319 -9.15 -28.59 31.56
CA GLY A 319 -9.37 -27.64 30.47
C GLY A 319 -10.30 -28.13 29.37
N ASN A 320 -10.92 -29.31 29.52
CA ASN A 320 -11.87 -29.85 28.56
C ASN A 320 -13.16 -29.04 28.62
N LEU A 321 -13.79 -28.82 27.47
CA LEU A 321 -15.14 -28.26 27.45
C LEU A 321 -16.12 -29.39 27.77
N VAL A 322 -16.83 -29.28 28.88
CA VAL A 322 -17.76 -30.29 29.37
C VAL A 322 -19.15 -29.70 29.59
N GLN A 323 -20.16 -30.55 29.57
CA GLN A 323 -21.55 -30.16 29.83
C GLN A 323 -22.21 -31.14 30.78
N LYS A 324 -22.94 -30.62 31.76
CA LYS A 324 -23.62 -31.43 32.78
C LYS A 324 -25.08 -31.59 32.39
N ASP A 325 -25.55 -32.82 32.29
CA ASP A 325 -26.98 -33.08 32.07
C ASP A 325 -27.80 -32.89 33.36
N ALA A 326 -29.12 -32.98 33.24
CA ALA A 326 -30.04 -32.87 34.38
C ALA A 326 -29.83 -33.92 35.49
N THR A 327 -29.15 -35.03 35.21
CA THR A 327 -28.80 -36.07 36.21
C THR A 327 -27.48 -35.80 36.90
N GLY A 328 -26.75 -34.77 36.45
CA GLY A 328 -25.44 -34.44 36.94
C GLY A 328 -24.29 -35.18 36.25
N LYS A 329 -24.58 -35.97 35.22
CA LYS A 329 -23.56 -36.66 34.43
C LYS A 329 -22.86 -35.65 33.53
N ILE A 330 -21.53 -35.66 33.59
CA ILE A 330 -20.68 -34.76 32.82
C ILE A 330 -20.32 -35.46 31.50
N SER A 331 -20.60 -34.79 30.38
CA SER A 331 -20.21 -35.22 29.04
C SER A 331 -19.12 -34.31 28.52
N VAL A 332 -18.01 -34.87 28.05
CA VAL A 332 -16.92 -34.12 27.43
C VAL A 332 -17.35 -33.76 26.01
N LEU A 333 -17.50 -32.46 25.74
CA LEU A 333 -17.83 -31.93 24.42
C LEU A 333 -16.56 -31.78 23.56
N SER A 334 -15.44 -31.38 24.17
CA SER A 334 -14.14 -31.37 23.50
C SER A 334 -13.01 -31.48 24.53
N ALA A 335 -12.07 -32.40 24.32
CA ALA A 335 -10.88 -32.50 25.16
C ALA A 335 -9.91 -31.33 24.89
N ALA A 336 -9.18 -30.89 25.92
CA ALA A 336 -8.09 -29.93 25.77
C ALA A 336 -6.91 -30.62 25.07
N ASP A 337 -6.79 -30.43 23.75
CA ASP A 337 -5.66 -30.96 23.01
C ASP A 337 -4.39 -30.17 23.35
N LYS A 338 -3.44 -30.82 24.05
CA LYS A 338 -2.14 -30.25 24.42
C LYS A 338 -1.09 -30.46 23.31
N THR A 339 -1.46 -31.07 22.18
CA THR A 339 -0.51 -31.24 21.06
C THR A 339 -0.31 -29.93 20.30
N PRO A 340 0.93 -29.53 20.00
CA PRO A 340 1.17 -28.39 19.11
C PRO A 340 0.50 -28.63 17.75
N ASN A 341 -0.19 -27.63 17.20
CA ASN A 341 -0.97 -27.74 15.96
C ASN A 341 -0.20 -28.39 14.80
N SER A 342 1.12 -28.14 14.68
CA SER A 342 1.93 -28.73 13.61
C SER A 342 2.04 -30.25 13.71
N VAL A 343 1.99 -30.79 14.92
CA VAL A 343 2.07 -32.24 15.19
C VAL A 343 0.72 -32.91 14.92
N SER A 344 -0.39 -32.28 15.30
CA SER A 344 -1.73 -32.79 15.03
C SER A 344 -2.06 -32.77 13.53
N GLU A 345 -1.63 -31.74 12.81
CA GLU A 345 -1.77 -31.67 11.35
C GLU A 345 -0.89 -32.70 10.62
N TYR A 346 0.35 -32.92 11.08
CA TYR A 346 1.18 -33.97 10.50
C TYR A 346 0.62 -35.36 10.77
N LYS A 347 0.10 -35.58 11.98
CA LYS A 347 -0.60 -36.81 12.34
C LYS A 347 -1.84 -37.02 11.44
N TYR A 348 -2.61 -35.97 11.21
CA TYR A 348 -3.72 -36.01 10.27
C TYR A 348 -3.25 -36.34 8.84
N TYR A 349 -2.17 -35.72 8.37
CA TYR A 349 -1.58 -36.02 7.06
C TYR A 349 -1.17 -37.49 6.97
N THR A 350 -0.48 -38.05 7.96
CA THR A 350 -0.05 -39.45 7.92
C THR A 350 -1.20 -40.43 8.08
N ASP A 351 -2.19 -40.11 8.91
CA ASP A 351 -3.32 -41.00 9.20
C ASP A 351 -4.32 -41.06 8.01
N ASN A 352 -4.34 -40.03 7.15
CA ASN A 352 -5.22 -39.97 5.97
C ASN A 352 -4.48 -40.21 4.64
N PHE A 353 -3.16 -40.36 4.63
CA PHE A 353 -2.39 -40.62 3.41
C PHE A 353 -2.37 -42.13 3.11
N VAL A 354 -3.03 -42.52 2.02
CA VAL A 354 -2.99 -43.90 1.51
C VAL A 354 -1.91 -44.00 0.43
N PRO A 355 -0.80 -44.74 0.65
CA PRO A 355 0.24 -44.86 -0.36
C PRO A 355 -0.29 -45.64 -1.56
N THR A 356 -0.11 -45.10 -2.77
CA THR A 356 -0.38 -45.81 -4.04
C THR A 356 0.90 -45.91 -4.86
N PRO A 357 0.96 -46.77 -5.89
CA PRO A 357 2.09 -46.79 -6.82
C PRO A 357 2.35 -45.42 -7.50
N GLU A 358 1.33 -44.57 -7.62
CA GLU A 358 1.45 -43.20 -8.11
C GLU A 358 1.78 -42.15 -7.02
N ASN A 359 1.67 -42.49 -5.74
CA ASN A 359 1.93 -41.63 -4.58
C ASN A 359 2.78 -42.37 -3.51
N PRO A 360 4.13 -42.23 -3.55
CA PRO A 360 4.99 -42.89 -2.58
C PRO A 360 4.75 -42.37 -1.15
N LYS A 361 5.29 -43.09 -0.17
CA LYS A 361 5.10 -42.91 1.29
C LYS A 361 5.04 -41.42 1.72
N PRO A 362 4.24 -41.09 2.75
CA PRO A 362 4.15 -39.72 3.26
C PRO A 362 5.54 -39.18 3.58
N MET A 363 5.78 -37.91 3.23
CA MET A 363 7.06 -37.25 3.54
C MET A 363 7.25 -37.15 5.06
N ASP A 364 8.50 -37.14 5.52
CA ASP A 364 8.81 -37.03 6.94
C ASP A 364 8.41 -35.65 7.52
N TYR A 365 8.34 -35.56 8.84
CA TYR A 365 7.87 -34.36 9.55
C TYR A 365 8.68 -33.11 9.24
N ALA A 366 10.01 -33.23 9.08
CA ALA A 366 10.86 -32.07 8.79
C ALA A 366 10.60 -31.55 7.37
N THR A 367 10.41 -32.46 6.41
CA THR A 367 10.03 -32.13 5.03
C THR A 367 8.62 -31.53 4.97
N PHE A 368 7.64 -32.10 5.69
CA PHE A 368 6.28 -31.57 5.79
C PHE A 368 6.24 -30.16 6.39
N SER A 369 6.93 -29.94 7.52
CA SER A 369 7.00 -28.63 8.20
C SER A 369 7.65 -27.57 7.31
N THR A 370 8.73 -27.93 6.62
CA THR A 370 9.43 -27.02 5.68
C THR A 370 8.58 -26.71 4.45
N ALA A 371 7.91 -27.71 3.86
CA ALA A 371 7.00 -27.52 2.74
C ALA A 371 5.80 -26.64 3.12
N LYS A 372 5.25 -26.83 4.33
CA LYS A 372 4.17 -25.98 4.87
C LYS A 372 4.61 -24.54 5.08
N ALA A 373 5.80 -24.32 5.64
CA ALA A 373 6.36 -22.97 5.79
C ALA A 373 6.56 -22.27 4.43
N ARG A 374 6.98 -23.01 3.39
CA ARG A 374 7.09 -22.51 2.01
C ARG A 374 5.72 -22.22 1.36
N ALA A 375 4.73 -23.09 1.59
CA ALA A 375 3.36 -22.90 1.08
C ALA A 375 2.64 -21.73 1.78
N GLY A 376 2.95 -21.47 3.06
CA GLY A 376 2.49 -20.29 3.79
C GLY A 376 3.13 -18.98 3.33
N ALA A 377 4.33 -19.04 2.76
CA ALA A 377 5.00 -17.88 2.14
C ALA A 377 4.49 -17.53 0.74
N THR A 378 3.65 -18.38 0.13
CA THR A 378 3.12 -18.20 -1.24
C THR A 378 1.58 -18.20 -1.33
N ASN A 379 0.85 -18.26 -0.21
CA ASN A 379 -0.61 -18.20 -0.23
C ASN A 379 -1.16 -17.07 0.65
N ILE A 380 -1.88 -16.14 0.01
CA ILE A 380 -3.03 -15.48 0.63
C ILE A 380 -4.00 -16.61 1.02
N SER A 381 -4.25 -16.77 2.32
CA SER A 381 -5.15 -17.81 2.82
C SER A 381 -6.57 -17.62 2.27
N ASN A 382 -6.96 -18.44 1.29
CA ASN A 382 -8.35 -18.68 0.93
C ASN A 382 -8.80 -19.98 1.62
N SER A 383 -9.20 -19.89 2.88
CA SER A 383 -9.98 -20.97 3.51
C SER A 383 -11.41 -20.89 2.97
N VAL A 384 -11.75 -21.77 2.03
CA VAL A 384 -13.12 -21.97 1.53
C VAL A 384 -13.80 -23.00 2.41
N ASP A 385 -14.94 -22.61 3.01
CA ASP A 385 -15.85 -23.52 3.69
C ASP A 385 -16.72 -24.24 2.65
N LEU A 386 -16.59 -25.56 2.56
CA LEU A 386 -17.21 -26.40 1.53
C LEU A 386 -18.67 -26.79 1.85
N ASN A 387 -19.27 -26.29 2.95
CA ASN A 387 -20.55 -26.79 3.44
C ASN A 387 -21.82 -25.95 3.15
N SER A 388 -21.78 -24.96 2.25
CA SER A 388 -23.04 -24.39 1.75
C SER A 388 -22.93 -23.88 0.32
N GLY A 389 -23.74 -24.42 -0.59
CA GLY A 389 -23.71 -24.09 -2.03
C GLY A 389 -24.02 -22.62 -2.38
N GLN A 390 -24.35 -21.77 -1.41
CA GLN A 390 -24.55 -20.33 -1.62
C GLN A 390 -23.35 -19.46 -1.22
N THR A 391 -22.38 -19.97 -0.45
CA THR A 391 -21.19 -19.20 -0.05
C THR A 391 -20.07 -19.26 -1.10
N TYR A 392 -20.04 -20.30 -1.94
CA TYR A 392 -19.00 -20.51 -2.94
C TYR A 392 -19.00 -19.42 -4.03
N ASP A 393 -20.16 -19.13 -4.63
CA ASP A 393 -20.27 -18.11 -5.68
C ASP A 393 -19.97 -16.70 -5.14
N LYS A 394 -20.35 -16.44 -3.88
CA LYS A 394 -20.07 -15.16 -3.23
C LYS A 394 -18.58 -15.00 -2.91
N GLN A 395 -17.92 -16.02 -2.37
CA GLN A 395 -16.49 -16.00 -2.07
C GLN A 395 -15.63 -15.98 -3.34
N LEU A 396 -16.05 -16.69 -4.39
CA LEU A 396 -15.42 -16.63 -5.71
C LEU A 396 -15.59 -15.24 -6.35
N ALA A 397 -16.78 -14.64 -6.28
CA ALA A 397 -17.03 -13.28 -6.77
C ALA A 397 -16.29 -12.21 -5.96
N GLU A 398 -16.15 -12.38 -4.64
CA GLU A 398 -15.36 -11.49 -3.78
C GLU A 398 -13.85 -11.65 -4.03
N GLY A 399 -13.37 -12.88 -4.24
CA GLY A 399 -11.98 -13.16 -4.61
C GLY A 399 -11.61 -12.60 -5.98
N LEU A 400 -12.47 -12.81 -6.99
CA LEU A 400 -12.33 -12.22 -8.32
C LEU A 400 -12.46 -10.70 -8.27
N GLY A 401 -13.37 -10.16 -7.46
CA GLY A 401 -13.50 -8.71 -7.25
C GLY A 401 -12.24 -8.07 -6.67
N LYS A 402 -11.58 -8.74 -5.72
CA LYS A 402 -10.29 -8.29 -5.16
C LYS A 402 -9.16 -8.38 -6.18
N ALA A 403 -9.10 -9.45 -6.97
CA ALA A 403 -8.12 -9.60 -8.05
C ALA A 403 -8.33 -8.56 -9.16
N HIS A 404 -9.58 -8.27 -9.53
CA HIS A 404 -9.91 -7.21 -10.49
C HIS A 404 -9.58 -5.83 -9.96
N ALA A 405 -9.87 -5.54 -8.68
CA ALA A 405 -9.50 -4.28 -8.06
C ALA A 405 -7.97 -4.10 -7.97
N SER A 406 -7.21 -5.17 -7.68
CA SER A 406 -5.75 -5.09 -7.68
C SER A 406 -5.18 -4.90 -9.09
N LEU A 407 -5.80 -5.50 -10.12
CA LEU A 407 -5.41 -5.25 -11.52
C LEU A 407 -5.73 -3.81 -11.95
N ALA A 408 -6.92 -3.30 -11.60
CA ALA A 408 -7.36 -1.96 -11.96
C ALA A 408 -6.58 -0.85 -11.24
N ASN A 409 -6.22 -1.06 -9.97
CA ASN A 409 -5.31 -0.18 -9.22
C ASN A 409 -3.87 -0.36 -9.69
N GLY A 410 -3.51 -1.58 -10.09
CA GLY A 410 -2.19 -1.92 -10.62
C GLY A 410 -1.84 -1.23 -11.93
N VAL A 411 -2.82 -0.65 -12.66
CA VAL A 411 -2.56 0.18 -13.85
C VAL A 411 -1.74 1.42 -13.52
N GLU A 412 -2.06 2.13 -12.44
CA GLU A 412 -1.37 3.36 -12.06
C GLU A 412 0.07 3.05 -11.61
N ASP A 413 0.23 1.97 -10.86
CA ASP A 413 1.54 1.45 -10.47
C ASP A 413 2.34 1.00 -11.70
N ALA A 414 1.71 0.29 -12.65
CA ALA A 414 2.34 -0.13 -13.90
C ALA A 414 2.73 1.05 -14.79
N GLN A 415 1.91 2.10 -14.86
CA GLN A 415 2.24 3.36 -15.56
C GLN A 415 3.44 4.05 -14.94
N THR A 416 3.52 4.07 -13.61
CA THR A 416 4.67 4.62 -12.89
C THR A 416 5.93 3.80 -13.18
N ARG A 417 5.87 2.47 -13.02
CA ARG A 417 7.00 1.58 -13.37
C ARG A 417 7.42 1.71 -14.84
N ALA A 418 6.47 1.80 -15.78
CA ALA A 418 6.78 1.98 -17.20
C ALA A 418 7.52 3.29 -17.48
N ARG A 419 7.09 4.40 -16.85
CA ARG A 419 7.80 5.69 -16.95
C ARG A 419 9.21 5.60 -16.38
N ASP A 420 9.36 4.96 -15.23
CA ASP A 420 10.66 4.82 -14.55
C ASP A 420 11.62 3.92 -15.36
N ILE A 421 11.11 2.83 -15.95
CA ILE A 421 11.88 1.96 -16.86
C ILE A 421 12.28 2.72 -18.13
N ALA A 422 11.39 3.51 -18.72
CA ALA A 422 11.70 4.31 -19.90
C ALA A 422 12.75 5.40 -19.60
N ALA A 423 12.65 6.06 -18.44
CA ALA A 423 13.65 7.01 -17.96
C ALA A 423 15.02 6.33 -17.78
N MET A 424 15.03 5.11 -17.24
CA MET A 424 16.25 4.32 -17.10
C MET A 424 16.85 3.89 -18.44
N GLN A 425 16.03 3.50 -19.42
CA GLN A 425 16.50 3.22 -20.78
C GLN A 425 17.16 4.46 -21.39
N GLY A 426 16.53 5.63 -21.28
CA GLY A 426 17.11 6.90 -21.73
C GLY A 426 18.43 7.23 -21.04
N ALA A 427 18.54 6.94 -19.74
CA ALA A 427 19.77 7.08 -18.98
C ALA A 427 20.90 6.17 -19.50
N ILE A 428 20.61 4.89 -19.76
CA ILE A 428 21.59 3.94 -20.31
C ILE A 428 22.03 4.36 -21.71
N ASP A 429 21.10 4.79 -22.55
CA ASP A 429 21.40 5.27 -23.90
C ASP A 429 22.28 6.54 -23.86
N ALA A 430 22.04 7.44 -22.91
CA ALA A 430 22.88 8.62 -22.70
C ALA A 430 24.30 8.24 -22.25
N ILE A 431 24.46 7.24 -21.38
CA ILE A 431 25.77 6.71 -20.99
C ILE A 431 26.48 6.07 -22.19
N GLN A 432 25.76 5.27 -22.99
CA GLN A 432 26.32 4.64 -24.18
C GLN A 432 26.79 5.68 -25.22
N LYS A 433 25.99 6.71 -25.49
CA LYS A 433 26.36 7.80 -26.41
C LYS A 433 27.62 8.55 -25.96
N ASN A 434 27.89 8.59 -24.66
CA ASN A 434 29.10 9.16 -24.08
C ASN A 434 30.24 8.12 -23.94
N GLY A 435 30.26 7.07 -24.75
CA GLY A 435 31.34 6.08 -24.76
C GLY A 435 31.32 5.13 -23.56
N GLY A 436 30.15 4.92 -22.94
CA GLY A 436 29.99 4.05 -21.78
C GLY A 436 30.42 4.68 -20.45
N THR A 437 30.66 5.99 -20.44
CA THR A 437 31.07 6.74 -19.23
C THR A 437 30.15 7.92 -18.98
N THR A 438 30.00 8.28 -17.70
CA THR A 438 29.40 9.55 -17.28
C THR A 438 30.43 10.69 -17.27
N GLY A 439 31.71 10.37 -17.48
CA GLY A 439 32.81 11.32 -17.60
C GLY A 439 32.61 12.25 -18.79
N GLY A 440 32.31 13.52 -18.50
CA GLY A 440 31.97 14.54 -19.50
C GLY A 440 30.55 15.07 -19.40
N MET A 441 29.66 14.40 -18.66
CA MET A 441 28.33 14.94 -18.35
C MET A 441 28.44 16.08 -17.34
N ALA A 442 27.71 17.18 -17.59
CA ALA A 442 27.58 18.28 -16.63
C ALA A 442 27.05 17.75 -15.28
N PRO A 443 27.45 18.35 -14.13
CA PRO A 443 27.02 17.89 -12.80
C PRO A 443 25.49 17.74 -12.68
N GLN A 444 24.74 18.68 -13.25
CA GLN A 444 23.28 18.63 -13.26
C GLN A 444 22.74 17.43 -14.05
N ALA A 445 23.31 17.14 -15.23
CA ALA A 445 22.92 15.99 -16.04
C ALA A 445 23.25 14.66 -15.32
N ARG A 446 24.34 14.60 -14.55
CA ARG A 446 24.68 13.43 -13.72
C ARG A 446 23.69 13.24 -12.58
N LEU A 447 23.22 14.32 -11.95
CA LEU A 447 22.21 14.26 -10.90
C LEU A 447 20.84 13.82 -11.46
N GLU A 448 20.44 14.30 -12.62
CA GLU A 448 19.20 13.87 -13.29
C GLU A 448 19.26 12.41 -13.73
N LEU A 449 20.42 11.99 -14.25
CA LEU A 449 20.72 10.60 -14.56
C LEU A 449 20.60 9.72 -13.30
N GLN A 450 21.18 10.17 -12.18
CA GLN A 450 21.08 9.48 -10.89
C GLN A 450 19.65 9.30 -10.43
N LYS A 451 18.85 10.38 -10.46
CA LYS A 451 17.44 10.33 -10.07
C LYS A 451 16.66 9.34 -10.93
N SER A 452 16.89 9.37 -12.24
CA SER A 452 16.23 8.48 -13.20
C SER A 452 16.59 7.01 -12.95
N ILE A 453 17.87 6.72 -12.74
CA ILE A 453 18.35 5.37 -12.43
C ILE A 453 17.79 4.88 -11.09
N ASN A 454 17.77 5.74 -10.06
CA ASN A 454 17.27 5.35 -8.74
C ASN A 454 15.75 5.14 -8.72
N ALA A 455 14.99 5.95 -9.45
CA ALA A 455 13.56 5.74 -9.62
C ALA A 455 13.27 4.39 -10.28
N GLY A 456 13.93 4.12 -11.42
CA GLY A 456 13.78 2.84 -12.10
C GLY A 456 14.32 1.65 -11.29
N ALA A 457 15.41 1.83 -10.55
CA ALA A 457 15.94 0.77 -9.69
C ALA A 457 14.94 0.40 -8.59
N SER A 458 14.30 1.41 -7.99
CA SER A 458 13.21 1.22 -7.03
C SER A 458 12.01 0.49 -7.65
N ALA A 459 11.61 0.86 -8.87
CA ALA A 459 10.55 0.19 -9.63
C ALA A 459 10.83 -1.31 -9.88
N LEU A 460 12.11 -1.70 -9.93
CA LEU A 460 12.57 -3.08 -10.09
C LEU A 460 12.84 -3.80 -8.75
N GLY A 461 12.53 -3.16 -7.61
CA GLY A 461 12.74 -3.73 -6.28
C GLY A 461 14.19 -3.67 -5.78
N ILE A 462 15.04 -2.86 -6.42
CA ILE A 462 16.41 -2.60 -5.95
C ILE A 462 16.33 -1.55 -4.83
N SER A 463 16.43 -2.02 -3.59
CA SER A 463 16.20 -1.18 -2.40
C SER A 463 17.36 -0.25 -2.03
N LYS A 464 18.52 -0.35 -2.69
CA LYS A 464 19.68 0.50 -2.42
C LYS A 464 19.88 1.47 -3.57
N PRO A 465 19.73 2.80 -3.35
CA PRO A 465 19.98 3.79 -4.38
C PRO A 465 21.46 3.85 -4.73
N PHE A 466 21.76 4.14 -5.99
CA PHE A 466 23.09 4.46 -6.48
C PHE A 466 23.48 5.86 -6.00
N SER A 467 24.66 5.98 -5.40
CA SER A 467 25.24 7.25 -5.01
C SER A 467 25.87 7.98 -6.20
N GLU A 468 26.19 9.27 -6.06
CA GLU A 468 26.89 10.02 -7.11
C GLU A 468 28.26 9.41 -7.42
N ALA A 469 28.92 8.87 -6.40
CA ALA A 469 30.19 8.16 -6.55
C ALA A 469 30.04 6.89 -7.41
N ASP A 470 28.92 6.15 -7.26
CA ASP A 470 28.66 4.95 -8.05
C ASP A 470 28.47 5.23 -9.54
N LEU A 471 28.02 6.44 -9.89
CA LEU A 471 27.79 6.87 -11.27
C LEU A 471 29.04 7.40 -11.95
N SER A 472 29.98 7.95 -11.19
CA SER A 472 31.26 8.43 -11.72
C SER A 472 32.24 7.31 -12.08
N ASP A 473 31.98 6.09 -11.63
CA ASP A 473 32.80 4.92 -11.91
C ASP A 473 32.61 4.43 -13.35
N GLN A 474 33.71 4.07 -14.02
CA GLN A 474 33.68 3.27 -15.26
C GLN A 474 32.95 1.92 -15.07
N GLU A 475 32.81 1.47 -13.82
CA GLU A 475 32.10 0.25 -13.43
C GLU A 475 30.62 0.46 -13.09
N PHE A 476 30.05 1.67 -13.26
CA PHE A 476 28.65 1.94 -12.93
C PHE A 476 27.72 0.88 -13.55
N LEU A 477 27.88 0.63 -14.85
CA LEU A 477 27.08 -0.37 -15.57
C LEU A 477 27.27 -1.74 -14.93
N THR A 478 28.49 -2.16 -14.61
CA THR A 478 28.74 -3.44 -13.90
C THR A 478 28.02 -3.53 -12.56
N LYS A 479 28.06 -2.47 -11.74
CA LYS A 479 27.35 -2.40 -10.44
C LYS A 479 25.83 -2.45 -10.64
N PHE A 480 25.34 -1.69 -11.60
CA PHE A 480 23.93 -1.65 -11.98
C PHE A 480 23.43 -3.04 -12.40
N ASN A 481 24.18 -3.74 -13.26
CA ASN A 481 23.86 -5.08 -13.75
C ASN A 481 23.80 -6.09 -12.62
N ARG A 482 24.75 -6.02 -11.69
CA ARG A 482 24.78 -6.90 -10.52
C ARG A 482 23.59 -6.66 -9.61
N SER A 483 23.18 -5.40 -9.46
CA SER A 483 22.01 -5.03 -8.65
C SER A 483 20.70 -5.54 -9.27
N MET A 484 20.55 -5.36 -10.58
CA MET A 484 19.43 -5.87 -11.39
C MET A 484 19.32 -7.39 -11.30
N ALA A 485 20.40 -8.10 -11.60
CA ALA A 485 20.45 -9.56 -11.50
C ALA A 485 20.17 -10.04 -10.06
N GLY A 486 20.70 -9.31 -9.07
CA GLY A 486 20.40 -9.48 -7.64
C GLY A 486 18.92 -9.42 -7.32
N ALA A 487 18.23 -8.38 -7.76
CA ALA A 487 16.80 -8.18 -7.53
C ALA A 487 15.95 -9.24 -8.24
N GLN A 488 16.25 -9.54 -9.50
CA GLN A 488 15.51 -10.56 -10.26
C GLN A 488 15.69 -11.96 -9.66
N ALA A 489 16.92 -12.33 -9.31
CA ALA A 489 17.18 -13.61 -8.66
C ALA A 489 16.48 -13.64 -7.28
N LYS A 490 16.54 -12.57 -6.48
CA LYS A 490 15.82 -12.50 -5.19
C LYS A 490 14.31 -12.68 -5.37
N ASN A 491 13.72 -12.08 -6.40
CA ASN A 491 12.29 -12.23 -6.70
C ASN A 491 11.94 -13.65 -7.16
N ALA A 492 12.85 -14.33 -7.87
CA ALA A 492 12.66 -15.71 -8.31
C ALA A 492 12.87 -16.75 -7.19
N VAL A 493 13.84 -16.56 -6.28
CA VAL A 493 14.25 -17.56 -5.27
C VAL A 493 13.83 -17.21 -3.83
N GLY A 494 13.19 -16.05 -3.60
CA GLY A 494 12.57 -15.66 -2.33
C GLY A 494 13.53 -15.40 -1.15
N SER A 495 14.85 -15.42 -1.35
CA SER A 495 15.85 -15.23 -0.26
C SER A 495 17.18 -14.63 -0.76
N ARG A 496 18.19 -14.49 0.11
CA ARG A 496 19.51 -13.93 -0.24
C ARG A 496 20.24 -14.91 -1.17
N VAL A 497 20.48 -14.48 -2.41
CA VAL A 497 21.17 -15.27 -3.43
C VAL A 497 22.68 -15.25 -3.17
N THR A 498 23.27 -16.42 -2.99
CA THR A 498 24.74 -16.58 -2.87
C THR A 498 25.43 -16.34 -4.23
N ASN A 499 26.73 -16.04 -4.23
CA ASN A 499 27.50 -15.86 -5.47
C ASN A 499 27.45 -17.10 -6.38
N PHE A 500 27.34 -18.30 -5.80
CA PHE A 500 27.20 -19.56 -6.53
C PHE A 500 25.81 -19.68 -7.19
N GLU A 501 24.75 -19.38 -6.44
CA GLU A 501 23.37 -19.38 -6.98
C GLU A 501 23.19 -18.30 -8.05
N MET A 502 23.82 -17.13 -7.87
CA MET A 502 23.83 -16.08 -8.88
C MET A 502 24.52 -16.55 -10.16
N SER A 503 25.70 -17.17 -10.06
CA SER A 503 26.43 -17.70 -11.21
C SER A 503 25.61 -18.76 -11.97
N ASN A 504 24.92 -19.65 -11.25
CA ASN A 504 24.06 -20.67 -11.86
C ASN A 504 22.78 -20.07 -12.45
N PHE A 505 22.18 -19.07 -11.80
CA PHE A 505 21.02 -18.34 -12.31
C PHE A 505 21.35 -17.62 -13.62
N LEU A 506 22.49 -16.95 -13.69
CA LEU A 506 22.96 -16.29 -14.91
C LEU A 506 23.24 -17.30 -16.03
N LYS A 507 23.85 -18.46 -15.72
CA LYS A 507 24.06 -19.55 -16.70
C LYS A 507 22.76 -20.17 -17.21
N ALA A 508 21.75 -20.29 -16.34
CA ALA A 508 20.45 -20.85 -16.68
C ALA A 508 19.54 -19.89 -17.44
N ASN A 509 19.88 -18.59 -17.48
CA ASN A 509 19.13 -17.55 -18.17
C ASN A 509 20.06 -16.81 -19.15
N PRO A 510 20.52 -17.47 -20.24
CA PRO A 510 21.41 -16.87 -21.23
C PRO A 510 20.73 -15.64 -21.86
N GLY A 511 21.18 -14.45 -21.45
CA GLY A 511 20.47 -13.19 -21.68
C GLY A 511 20.48 -12.21 -20.52
N LEU A 512 20.64 -12.72 -19.30
CA LEU A 512 20.97 -11.94 -18.11
C LEU A 512 22.47 -11.62 -18.01
N ASP A 513 23.20 -11.70 -19.11
CA ASP A 513 24.63 -11.41 -19.10
C ASP A 513 24.84 -10.00 -18.54
N MET A 514 25.83 -9.82 -17.67
CA MET A 514 26.20 -8.51 -17.10
C MET A 514 26.84 -7.59 -18.15
N THR A 515 26.37 -7.65 -19.39
CA THR A 515 26.71 -6.80 -20.50
C THR A 515 25.65 -5.72 -20.66
N ILE A 516 26.00 -4.62 -21.31
CA ILE A 516 25.07 -3.53 -21.55
C ILE A 516 23.88 -4.00 -22.41
N THR A 517 24.17 -4.84 -23.42
CA THR A 517 23.18 -5.48 -24.28
C THR A 517 22.20 -6.34 -23.47
N GLY A 518 22.69 -7.09 -22.47
CA GLY A 518 21.85 -7.86 -21.56
C GLY A 518 20.86 -7.00 -20.77
N ASN A 519 21.27 -5.82 -20.28
CA ASN A 519 20.33 -4.95 -19.58
C ASN A 519 19.34 -4.26 -20.51
N GLN A 520 19.78 -3.83 -21.69
CA GLN A 520 18.86 -3.26 -22.68
C GLN A 520 17.81 -4.30 -23.08
N ARG A 521 18.22 -5.56 -23.21
CA ARG A 521 17.33 -6.71 -23.39
C ARG A 521 16.31 -6.82 -22.26
N LEU A 522 16.78 -6.86 -21.00
CA LEU A 522 15.90 -6.98 -19.83
C LEU A 522 14.94 -5.80 -19.68
N LEU A 523 15.44 -4.58 -19.80
CA LEU A 523 14.61 -3.39 -19.68
C LEU A 523 13.60 -3.32 -20.80
N GLY A 524 13.94 -3.73 -22.02
CA GLY A 524 12.98 -3.80 -23.12
C GLY A 524 11.91 -4.87 -22.91
N ILE A 525 12.25 -6.02 -22.32
CA ILE A 525 11.27 -7.04 -21.92
C ILE A 525 10.36 -6.51 -20.81
N GLN A 526 10.93 -5.89 -19.76
CA GLN A 526 10.14 -5.34 -18.66
C GLN A 526 9.24 -4.20 -19.13
N ALA A 527 9.72 -3.34 -20.03
CA ALA A 527 8.91 -2.28 -20.63
C ALA A 527 7.70 -2.86 -21.38
N GLN A 528 7.87 -3.94 -22.15
CA GLN A 528 6.76 -4.63 -22.81
C GLN A 528 5.78 -5.24 -21.81
N ILE A 529 6.26 -5.84 -20.72
CA ILE A 529 5.41 -6.37 -19.64
C ILE A 529 4.59 -5.27 -18.98
N GLU A 530 5.18 -4.12 -18.67
CA GLU A 530 4.43 -3.02 -18.06
C GLU A 530 3.44 -2.39 -19.06
N GLN A 531 3.83 -2.24 -20.32
CA GLN A 531 2.90 -1.80 -21.39
C GLN A 531 1.69 -2.74 -21.50
N ARG A 532 1.94 -4.06 -21.48
CA ARG A 532 0.90 -5.08 -21.40
C ARG A 532 0.00 -4.87 -20.19
N ASN A 533 0.56 -4.72 -18.99
CA ASN A 533 -0.23 -4.54 -17.77
C ASN A 533 -1.12 -3.29 -17.83
N ILE A 534 -0.59 -2.20 -18.38
CA ILE A 534 -1.33 -0.95 -18.58
C ILE A 534 -2.48 -1.15 -19.57
N ALA A 535 -2.21 -1.72 -20.74
CA ALA A 535 -3.20 -1.89 -21.80
C ALA A 535 -4.29 -2.88 -21.39
N VAL A 536 -3.92 -4.03 -20.83
CA VAL A 536 -4.86 -5.04 -20.31
C VAL A 536 -5.69 -4.45 -19.18
N GLY A 537 -5.07 -3.75 -18.22
CA GLY A 537 -5.80 -3.15 -17.11
C GLY A 537 -6.75 -2.03 -17.54
N ASN A 538 -6.39 -1.21 -18.54
CA ASN A 538 -7.29 -0.23 -19.15
C ASN A 538 -8.47 -0.91 -19.86
N ALA A 539 -8.22 -1.95 -20.66
CA ALA A 539 -9.28 -2.69 -21.34
C ALA A 539 -10.25 -3.36 -20.34
N ILE A 540 -9.74 -3.89 -19.23
CA ILE A 540 -10.59 -4.43 -18.14
C ILE A 540 -11.38 -3.32 -17.47
N ARG A 541 -10.79 -2.14 -17.24
CA ARG A 541 -11.48 -0.97 -16.68
C ARG A 541 -12.62 -0.51 -17.59
N ASP A 542 -12.40 -0.47 -18.90
CA ASP A 542 -13.41 -0.11 -19.89
C ASP A 542 -14.54 -1.14 -19.95
N ALA A 543 -14.23 -2.43 -19.99
CA ALA A 543 -15.22 -3.51 -19.95
C ALA A 543 -16.04 -3.50 -18.65
N THR A 544 -15.40 -3.14 -17.53
CA THR A 544 -16.06 -2.98 -16.24
C THR A 544 -17.01 -1.78 -16.25
N ALA A 545 -16.57 -0.64 -16.78
CA ALA A 545 -17.39 0.56 -16.91
C ALA A 545 -18.61 0.30 -17.81
N GLU A 546 -18.42 -0.40 -18.93
CA GLU A 546 -19.51 -0.80 -19.81
C GLU A 546 -20.52 -1.71 -19.10
N ALA A 547 -20.06 -2.75 -18.39
CA ALA A 547 -20.93 -3.64 -17.64
C ALA A 547 -21.75 -2.88 -16.58
N ILE A 548 -21.11 -1.96 -15.84
CA ILE A 548 -21.76 -1.11 -14.83
C ILE A 548 -22.83 -0.22 -15.48
N SER A 549 -22.55 0.37 -16.65
CA SER A 549 -23.51 1.21 -17.37
C SER A 549 -24.79 0.46 -17.77
N GLN A 550 -24.69 -0.87 -17.92
CA GLN A 550 -25.81 -1.77 -18.21
C GLN A 550 -26.47 -2.35 -16.94
N GLY A 551 -26.05 -1.92 -15.75
CA GLY A 551 -26.52 -2.48 -14.47
C GLY A 551 -26.04 -3.92 -14.21
N LYS A 552 -24.96 -4.35 -14.85
CA LYS A 552 -24.39 -5.69 -14.75
C LYS A 552 -23.01 -5.66 -14.08
N LYS A 553 -22.55 -6.83 -13.66
CA LYS A 553 -21.14 -7.05 -13.28
C LYS A 553 -20.36 -7.53 -14.51
N VAL A 554 -19.07 -7.20 -14.59
CA VAL A 554 -18.21 -7.72 -15.65
C VAL A 554 -18.12 -9.25 -15.53
N ASP A 555 -18.34 -9.95 -16.65
CA ASP A 555 -18.20 -11.41 -16.70
C ASP A 555 -16.70 -11.78 -16.64
N PRO A 556 -16.26 -12.65 -15.72
CA PRO A 556 -14.87 -13.13 -15.66
C PRO A 556 -14.34 -13.66 -17.00
N ARG A 557 -15.20 -14.25 -17.84
CA ARG A 557 -14.82 -14.73 -19.19
C ARG A 557 -14.46 -13.59 -20.15
N THR A 558 -15.08 -12.43 -19.96
CA THR A 558 -14.73 -11.22 -20.74
C THR A 558 -13.33 -10.75 -20.34
N VAL A 559 -13.01 -10.76 -19.05
CA VAL A 559 -11.66 -10.40 -18.55
C VAL A 559 -10.61 -11.38 -19.07
N GLU A 560 -10.86 -12.69 -18.99
CA GLU A 560 -9.97 -13.71 -19.57
C GLU A 560 -9.80 -13.52 -21.08
N GLY A 561 -10.89 -13.24 -21.80
CA GLY A 561 -10.87 -12.95 -23.23
C GLY A 561 -10.04 -11.71 -23.59
N ILE A 562 -10.11 -10.65 -22.78
CA ILE A 562 -9.29 -9.44 -22.95
C ILE A 562 -7.81 -9.77 -22.79
N ILE A 563 -7.45 -10.50 -21.74
CA ILE A 563 -6.06 -10.88 -21.47
C ILE A 563 -5.52 -11.74 -22.62
N ARG A 564 -6.25 -12.81 -22.98
CA ARG A 564 -5.83 -13.72 -24.04
C ARG A 564 -5.69 -13.02 -25.38
N LYS A 565 -6.68 -12.21 -25.77
CA LYS A 565 -6.64 -11.46 -27.02
C LYS A 565 -5.45 -10.50 -27.05
N TYR A 566 -5.18 -9.81 -25.95
CA TYR A 566 -4.03 -8.92 -25.87
C TYR A 566 -2.72 -9.69 -26.05
N ASP A 567 -2.57 -10.83 -25.39
CA ASP A 567 -1.36 -11.67 -25.47
C ASP A 567 -1.15 -12.28 -26.86
N GLU A 568 -2.23 -12.64 -27.55
CA GLU A 568 -2.21 -13.09 -28.95
C GLU A 568 -1.82 -11.96 -29.92
N ASP A 569 -2.31 -10.74 -29.69
CA ASP A 569 -2.05 -9.59 -30.56
C ASP A 569 -0.68 -8.92 -30.26
N HIS A 570 -0.13 -9.10 -29.05
CA HIS A 570 1.05 -8.38 -28.54
C HIS A 570 2.06 -9.33 -27.87
N HIS A 571 2.73 -10.12 -28.70
CA HIS A 571 3.82 -10.98 -28.26
C HIS A 571 4.96 -10.17 -27.62
N ILE A 572 5.31 -10.49 -26.38
CA ILE A 572 6.54 -10.04 -25.74
C ILE A 572 7.70 -10.62 -26.54
N SER A 573 8.44 -9.76 -27.21
CA SER A 573 9.58 -10.14 -28.04
C SER A 573 10.86 -9.66 -27.39
N ASP A 574 11.90 -10.45 -27.51
CA ASP A 574 13.25 -10.05 -27.16
C ASP A 574 13.67 -8.86 -28.02
N PRO A 575 13.93 -7.67 -27.45
CA PRO A 575 14.25 -6.48 -28.23
C PRO A 575 15.60 -6.58 -28.95
N SER A 576 16.47 -7.52 -28.56
CA SER A 576 17.79 -7.70 -29.16
C SER A 576 17.80 -8.73 -30.29
N THR A 577 17.01 -9.80 -30.17
CA THR A 577 16.98 -10.90 -31.14
C THR A 577 15.72 -10.92 -32.01
N GLY A 578 14.68 -10.17 -31.64
CA GLY A 578 13.35 -10.24 -32.23
C GLY A 578 12.60 -11.53 -31.90
N GLN A 579 13.15 -12.38 -31.04
CA GLN A 579 12.55 -13.66 -30.69
C GLN A 579 11.30 -13.46 -29.82
N ASP A 580 10.19 -14.06 -30.23
CA ASP A 580 8.98 -14.14 -29.42
C ASP A 580 9.23 -14.97 -28.14
N LEU A 581 9.06 -14.33 -26.98
CA LEU A 581 9.23 -14.93 -25.65
C LEU A 581 7.89 -15.41 -25.05
N THR A 582 6.76 -15.07 -25.67
CA THR A 582 5.43 -15.53 -25.24
C THR A 582 5.11 -16.92 -25.75
N GLN A 583 5.68 -17.31 -26.88
CA GLN A 583 5.64 -18.69 -27.32
C GLN A 583 6.55 -19.50 -26.42
N SER A 584 5.93 -20.32 -25.56
CA SER A 584 6.58 -21.27 -24.68
C SER A 584 7.75 -21.94 -25.42
N TYR A 585 8.98 -21.68 -24.95
CA TYR A 585 10.12 -22.49 -25.31
C TYR A 585 9.83 -23.92 -24.83
N ALA A 586 9.26 -24.75 -25.70
CA ALA A 586 9.68 -26.12 -25.73
C ALA A 586 11.14 -26.10 -26.22
N LEU A 587 12.09 -25.99 -25.29
CA LEU A 587 13.52 -25.96 -25.62
C LEU A 587 13.81 -27.11 -26.59
N PRO A 588 14.42 -26.87 -27.78
CA PRO A 588 14.69 -27.92 -28.75
C PRO A 588 15.56 -29.07 -28.18
N GLU A 589 16.35 -28.75 -27.16
CA GLU A 589 17.15 -29.71 -26.39
C GLU A 589 16.33 -30.64 -25.47
N PHE A 590 15.08 -30.30 -25.14
CA PHE A 590 14.09 -31.21 -24.55
C PHE A 590 13.21 -31.92 -25.60
N GLN A 591 13.31 -31.56 -26.89
CA GLN A 591 12.61 -32.22 -28.00
C GLN A 591 13.47 -33.20 -28.80
N LYS A 592 14.80 -33.20 -28.60
CA LYS A 592 15.68 -34.20 -29.23
C LYS A 592 15.45 -35.58 -28.60
N THR A 593 14.66 -36.39 -29.28
CA THR A 593 14.52 -37.82 -29.03
C THR A 593 15.89 -38.50 -29.15
N GLY A 594 16.50 -38.87 -28.03
CA GLY A 594 17.63 -39.81 -28.02
C GLY A 594 18.80 -39.54 -27.08
N GLN A 595 18.86 -38.41 -26.37
CA GLN A 595 19.92 -38.17 -25.37
C GLN A 595 19.28 -37.72 -24.05
N GLY A 596 19.51 -38.50 -22.98
CA GLY A 596 18.76 -38.44 -21.70
C GLY A 596 18.78 -37.07 -21.02
N THR A 597 17.85 -36.73 -20.13
CA THR A 597 16.95 -37.50 -19.27
C THR A 597 15.51 -36.96 -19.39
N ASN A 598 14.51 -37.84 -19.26
CA ASN A 598 13.06 -37.55 -19.27
C ASN A 598 12.33 -37.37 -20.63
N ALA A 599 12.60 -38.24 -21.61
CA ALA A 599 11.73 -38.45 -22.78
C ALA A 599 10.26 -38.78 -22.41
N GLY A 600 10.01 -39.27 -21.19
CA GLY A 600 8.65 -39.56 -20.74
C GLY A 600 7.80 -38.32 -20.43
N LEU A 601 8.38 -37.15 -20.13
CA LEU A 601 7.59 -36.00 -19.65
C LEU A 601 6.92 -35.21 -20.79
N ALA A 602 7.57 -35.08 -21.94
CA ALA A 602 6.99 -34.39 -23.11
C ALA A 602 5.80 -35.17 -23.71
N GLY A 603 5.97 -36.49 -23.94
CA GLY A 603 4.88 -37.33 -24.42
C GLY A 603 3.71 -37.43 -23.43
N ARG A 604 3.99 -37.39 -22.12
CA ARG A 604 2.96 -37.38 -21.08
C ARG A 604 2.23 -36.04 -20.98
N HIS A 605 2.85 -34.90 -21.30
CA HIS A 605 2.15 -33.63 -21.29
C HIS A 605 1.13 -33.55 -22.44
N GLU A 606 1.49 -34.03 -23.63
CA GLU A 606 0.60 -34.08 -24.80
C GLU A 606 -0.54 -35.09 -24.57
N GLU A 607 -0.24 -36.25 -23.98
CA GLU A 607 -1.25 -37.24 -23.60
C GLU A 607 -2.19 -36.72 -22.49
N ASN A 608 -1.67 -35.96 -21.52
CA ASN A 608 -2.49 -35.36 -20.46
C ASN A 608 -3.33 -34.20 -20.99
N MET A 609 -2.80 -33.37 -21.90
CA MET A 609 -3.51 -32.29 -22.59
C MET A 609 -4.59 -32.80 -23.55
N SER A 610 -4.45 -34.02 -24.07
CA SER A 610 -5.46 -34.69 -24.90
C SER A 610 -6.65 -35.24 -24.09
N LYS A 611 -6.48 -35.40 -22.77
CA LYS A 611 -7.52 -35.89 -21.83
C LYS A 611 -8.25 -34.75 -21.10
N VAL A 612 -7.77 -33.51 -21.20
CA VAL A 612 -8.46 -32.33 -20.67
C VAL A 612 -9.59 -31.99 -21.64
N ARG A 613 -10.84 -32.03 -21.14
CA ARG A 613 -12.02 -31.70 -21.93
C ARG A 613 -11.88 -30.27 -22.47
N ARG A 614 -11.87 -30.12 -23.79
CA ARG A 614 -11.81 -28.82 -24.46
C ARG A 614 -13.22 -28.33 -24.70
N TYR A 615 -13.47 -27.10 -24.28
CA TYR A 615 -14.74 -26.44 -24.57
C TYR A 615 -14.79 -26.09 -26.05
N ASP A 616 -15.81 -26.61 -26.72
CA ASP A 616 -16.12 -26.32 -28.11
C ASP A 616 -17.01 -25.06 -28.16
N PRO A 617 -16.46 -23.91 -28.63
CA PRO A 617 -17.13 -22.62 -28.53
C PRO A 617 -18.31 -22.48 -29.50
N GLU A 618 -18.41 -23.33 -30.52
CA GLU A 618 -19.54 -23.31 -31.46
C GLU A 618 -20.76 -24.07 -30.91
N THR A 619 -20.50 -25.10 -30.12
CA THR A 619 -21.57 -25.99 -29.59
C THR A 619 -21.88 -25.75 -28.11
N GLY A 620 -21.03 -25.04 -27.39
CA GLY A 620 -21.18 -24.79 -25.96
C GLY A 620 -20.96 -26.02 -25.08
N THR A 621 -20.30 -27.06 -25.60
CA THR A 621 -20.10 -28.34 -24.90
C THR A 621 -18.63 -28.58 -24.56
N LEU A 622 -18.36 -29.25 -23.42
CA LEU A 622 -17.03 -29.72 -23.03
C LEU A 622 -16.78 -31.10 -23.67
N LYS A 623 -15.84 -31.18 -24.61
CA LYS A 623 -15.43 -32.42 -25.28
C LYS A 623 -14.16 -32.98 -24.67
#